data_AF-A0A9E3PGI5-F1
#
_entry.id   AF-A0A9E3PGI5-F1
#
_cell.length_a   1.000
_cell.length_b   1.000
_cell.length_c   1.000
_cell.angle_alpha   90.00
_cell.angle_beta   90.00
_cell.angle_gamma   90.00
#
_symmetry.space_group_name_H-M   'P 1'
#
loop_
_entity.id
_entity.type
_entity.pdbx_description
1 polymer ?
#
loop_
_entity_poly.entity_id
_entity_poly.type
_entity_poly.pdbx_seq_one_letter_code
_entity_poly.pdbx_strand_id
1 'polypeptide(L)'
;MKRFVHYDPATLRIIQDNVGLDLVERPGLATAELPGNTPLGITDETHRIDPETLTVLPRPEAFTWGQALTVEAVRILRNGELIVTDAFMVPDRPISSELRDAWATYRQALRDLPDAGDAAAMVAAWPIRPDGIDAVIHLRTD
;
A
#
# COMPACT_ATOMS: atom_id res chain seq x y z
N MET A 1 8.61 -5.38 25.48
CA MET A 1 8.38 -4.58 24.26
C MET A 1 6.90 -4.55 24.01
N LYS A 2 6.32 -3.36 23.84
CA LYS A 2 4.91 -3.17 23.57
C LYS A 2 4.70 -3.13 22.07
N ARG A 3 3.53 -3.59 21.62
CA ARG A 3 3.15 -3.56 20.21
C ARG A 3 2.05 -2.53 20.02
N PHE A 4 2.27 -1.62 19.08
CA PHE A 4 1.31 -0.59 18.73
C PHE A 4 0.89 -0.78 17.28
N VAL A 5 -0.36 -0.45 16.99
CA VAL A 5 -0.83 -0.35 15.61
C VAL A 5 -1.34 1.04 15.33
N HIS A 6 -1.05 1.51 14.12
CA HIS A 6 -1.69 2.66 13.52
C HIS A 6 -2.77 2.16 12.60
N TYR A 7 -3.98 2.69 12.73
CA TYR A 7 -5.11 2.32 11.89
C TYR A 7 -5.89 3.53 11.44
N ASP A 8 -6.54 3.40 10.29
CA ASP A 8 -7.48 4.41 9.80
C ASP A 8 -8.76 4.35 10.67
N PRO A 9 -9.14 5.41 11.38
CA PRO A 9 -10.33 5.39 12.25
C PRO A 9 -11.64 5.22 11.50
N ALA A 10 -11.70 5.55 10.20
CA ALA A 10 -12.90 5.39 9.39
C ALA A 10 -13.08 3.93 8.92
N THR A 11 -11.98 3.25 8.60
CA THR A 11 -12.02 1.90 8.02
C THR A 11 -11.56 0.80 8.98
N LEU A 12 -11.00 1.16 10.13
CA LEU A 12 -10.39 0.27 11.12
C LEU A 12 -9.24 -0.58 10.57
N ARG A 13 -8.72 -0.23 9.39
CA ARG A 13 -7.64 -0.96 8.72
C ARG A 13 -6.32 -0.65 9.40
N ILE A 14 -5.58 -1.69 9.78
CA ILE A 14 -4.21 -1.52 10.29
C ILE A 14 -3.32 -1.10 9.12
N ILE A 15 -2.71 0.08 9.25
CA ILE A 15 -1.80 0.69 8.28
C ILE A 15 -0.35 0.35 8.61
N GLN A 16 -0.03 0.22 9.89
CA GLN A 16 1.32 -0.06 10.36
C GLN A 16 1.30 -0.82 11.69
N ASP A 17 2.22 -1.78 11.85
CA ASP A 17 2.63 -2.30 13.15
C ASP A 17 3.96 -1.68 13.59
N ASN A 18 4.05 -1.38 14.88
CA ASN A 18 5.28 -0.94 15.51
C ASN A 18 5.51 -1.76 16.77
N VAL A 19 6.76 -2.09 17.03
CA VAL A 19 7.17 -2.72 18.28
C VAL A 19 8.20 -1.81 18.93
N GLY A 20 7.91 -1.36 20.14
CA GLY A 20 8.70 -0.33 20.80
C GLY A 20 8.45 -0.24 22.29
N LEU A 21 9.05 0.77 22.91
CA LEU A 21 8.79 1.13 24.30
C LEU A 21 7.62 2.13 24.40
N ASP A 22 7.54 3.05 23.43
CA ASP A 22 6.59 4.16 23.45
C ASP A 22 5.78 4.26 22.15
N LEU A 23 4.60 4.88 22.27
CA LEU A 23 3.70 5.17 21.17
C LEU A 23 4.19 6.39 20.37
N VAL A 24 4.24 6.28 19.04
CA VAL A 24 4.50 7.41 18.15
C VAL A 24 3.18 7.81 17.51
N GLU A 25 2.69 9.03 17.75
CA GLU A 25 1.46 9.51 17.08
C GLU A 25 1.71 9.84 15.60
N ARG A 26 0.69 9.64 14.76
CA ARG A 26 0.74 9.97 13.34
C ARG A 26 -0.51 10.76 12.94
N PRO A 27 -0.35 11.96 12.34
CA PRO A 27 -1.49 12.75 11.90
C PRO A 27 -2.41 11.96 10.97
N GLY A 28 -3.71 11.95 11.28
CA GLY A 28 -4.73 11.26 10.47
C GLY A 28 -4.90 9.77 10.74
N LEU A 29 -4.15 9.18 11.69
CA LEU A 29 -4.29 7.78 12.09
C LEU A 29 -4.65 7.68 13.57
N ALA A 30 -5.53 6.74 13.89
CA ALA A 30 -5.76 6.31 15.26
C ALA A 30 -4.70 5.28 15.68
N THR A 31 -4.49 5.17 16.98
CA THR A 31 -3.45 4.33 17.57
C THR A 31 -4.01 3.43 18.67
N ALA A 32 -3.50 2.20 18.73
CA ALA A 32 -3.86 1.24 19.77
C ALA A 32 -2.63 0.45 20.23
N GLU A 33 -2.51 0.24 21.54
CA GLU A 33 -1.59 -0.74 22.13
C GLU A 33 -2.28 -2.10 22.13
N LEU A 34 -1.67 -3.09 21.47
CA LEU A 34 -2.22 -4.45 21.43
C LEU A 34 -1.78 -5.26 22.66
N PRO A 35 -2.63 -6.17 23.16
CA PRO A 35 -2.24 -7.09 24.22
C PRO A 35 -1.20 -8.09 23.68
N GLY A 36 0.01 -8.03 24.24
CA GLY A 36 1.11 -8.93 23.90
C GLY A 36 1.99 -8.47 22.73
N ASN A 37 2.89 -9.33 22.28
CA ASN A 37 3.89 -9.01 21.25
C ASN A 37 3.89 -10.00 20.07
N THR A 38 2.80 -10.72 19.87
CA THR A 38 2.67 -11.66 18.75
C THR A 38 2.87 -10.91 17.43
N PRO A 39 3.74 -11.37 16.52
CA PRO A 39 3.90 -10.78 15.21
C PRO A 39 2.55 -10.71 14.49
N LEU A 40 2.20 -9.53 13.99
CA LEU A 40 1.09 -9.40 13.07
C LEU A 40 1.61 -9.76 11.69
N GLY A 41 1.06 -10.79 11.07
CA GLY A 41 1.29 -11.06 9.66
C GLY A 41 0.56 -10.01 8.81
N ILE A 42 1.03 -8.76 8.84
CA ILE A 42 0.48 -7.69 8.01
C ILE A 42 0.91 -7.99 6.58
N THR A 43 0.00 -8.56 5.82
CA THR A 43 0.11 -8.72 4.37
C THR A 43 -0.69 -7.61 3.67
N ASP A 44 -0.46 -7.46 2.37
CA ASP A 44 -1.14 -6.48 1.51
C ASP A 44 -2.68 -6.68 1.44
N GLU A 45 -3.20 -7.79 1.99
CA GLU A 45 -4.63 -8.14 2.05
C GLU A 45 -5.36 -7.69 3.36
N THR A 46 -4.61 -7.11 4.30
CA THR A 46 -4.92 -6.41 5.57
C THR A 46 -6.02 -6.89 6.54
N HIS A 47 -5.59 -6.96 7.80
CA HIS A 47 -6.35 -7.16 9.03
C HIS A 47 -6.94 -5.85 9.58
N ARG A 48 -8.08 -5.92 10.30
CA ARG A 48 -8.72 -4.78 11.00
C ARG A 48 -8.49 -4.88 12.51
N ILE A 49 -8.56 -3.76 13.21
CA ILE A 49 -8.63 -3.74 14.68
C ILE A 49 -10.07 -3.54 15.15
N ASP A 50 -10.50 -4.31 16.14
CA ASP A 50 -11.67 -3.98 16.94
C ASP A 50 -11.27 -2.92 17.98
N PRO A 51 -11.80 -1.69 17.92
CA PRO A 51 -11.42 -0.61 18.82
C PRO A 51 -11.92 -0.81 20.26
N GLU A 52 -12.92 -1.68 20.49
CA GLU A 52 -13.45 -1.96 21.84
C GLU A 52 -12.64 -3.06 22.54
N THR A 53 -12.30 -4.12 21.80
CA THR A 53 -11.59 -5.28 22.37
C THR A 53 -10.08 -5.23 22.13
N LEU A 54 -9.60 -4.31 21.29
CA LEU A 54 -8.21 -4.19 20.85
C LEU A 54 -7.65 -5.50 20.28
N THR A 55 -8.52 -6.29 19.65
CA THR A 55 -8.15 -7.54 18.99
C THR A 55 -8.00 -7.34 17.49
N VAL A 56 -7.13 -8.14 16.88
CA VAL A 56 -6.96 -8.17 15.43
C VAL A 56 -7.98 -9.13 14.85
N LEU A 57 -8.85 -8.61 13.99
CA LEU A 57 -9.89 -9.39 13.33
C LEU A 57 -9.31 -10.04 12.06
N PRO A 58 -9.54 -11.35 11.84
CA PRO A 58 -9.20 -12.00 10.58
C PRO A 58 -10.06 -11.43 9.44
N ARG A 59 -9.56 -11.55 8.20
CA ARG A 59 -10.31 -11.23 6.98
C ARG A 59 -11.68 -11.92 7.05
N PRO A 60 -12.82 -11.20 7.08
CA PRO A 60 -14.11 -11.85 6.98
C PRO A 60 -14.19 -12.46 5.59
N GLU A 61 -14.62 -13.72 5.54
CA GLU A 61 -14.81 -14.48 4.31
C GLU A 61 -15.55 -13.63 3.26
N ALA A 62 -15.03 -13.65 2.02
CA ALA A 62 -15.46 -12.84 0.86
C ALA A 62 -15.51 -11.32 1.09
N PHE A 63 -14.34 -10.66 1.01
CA PHE A 63 -14.27 -9.25 0.58
C PHE A 63 -14.90 -9.16 -0.81
N THR A 64 -16.15 -8.70 -0.89
CA THR A 64 -16.74 -8.20 -2.12
C THR A 64 -16.07 -6.88 -2.47
N TRP A 65 -15.43 -6.80 -3.64
CA TRP A 65 -15.03 -5.54 -4.26
C TRP A 65 -16.26 -4.63 -4.38
N GLY A 66 -16.49 -3.81 -3.36
CA GLY A 66 -17.73 -3.04 -3.23
C GLY A 66 -17.61 -1.81 -2.34
N GLN A 67 -16.42 -1.53 -1.79
CA GLN A 67 -16.12 -0.23 -1.19
C GLN A 67 -15.21 0.52 -2.16
N ALA A 68 -15.67 1.69 -2.61
CA ALA A 68 -15.04 2.49 -3.64
C ALA A 68 -13.53 2.65 -3.39
N LEU A 69 -12.71 2.21 -4.35
CA LEU A 69 -11.28 2.49 -4.37
C LEU A 69 -11.08 4.00 -4.19
N THR A 70 -10.30 4.41 -3.18
CA THR A 70 -10.07 5.84 -2.90
C THR A 70 -8.81 6.31 -3.59
N VAL A 71 -8.76 7.61 -3.93
CA VAL A 71 -7.56 8.25 -4.52
C VAL A 71 -6.34 8.06 -3.61
N GLU A 72 -6.53 8.12 -2.30
CA GLU A 72 -5.44 7.94 -1.34
C GLU A 72 -4.90 6.50 -1.34
N ALA A 73 -5.77 5.49 -1.47
CA ALA A 73 -5.33 4.10 -1.61
C ALA A 73 -4.45 3.93 -2.87
N VAL A 74 -4.84 4.53 -4.00
CA VAL A 74 -4.04 4.47 -5.23
C VAL A 74 -2.70 5.20 -5.09
N ARG A 75 -2.66 6.32 -4.37
CA ARG A 75 -1.41 7.05 -4.07
C ARG A 75 -0.43 6.22 -3.23
N ILE A 76 -0.93 5.49 -2.23
CA ILE A 76 -0.11 4.60 -1.39
C ILE A 76 0.49 3.50 -2.26
N LEU A 77 -0.32 2.84 -3.09
CA LEU A 77 0.17 1.81 -4.02
C LEU A 77 1.24 2.38 -4.96
N ARG A 78 1.00 3.57 -5.52
CA ARG A 78 1.95 4.22 -6.45
C ARG A 78 3.28 4.48 -5.76
N ASN A 79 3.25 4.97 -4.53
CA ASN A 79 4.47 5.21 -3.75
C ASN A 79 5.21 3.90 -3.46
N GLY A 80 4.50 2.82 -3.12
CA GLY A 80 5.08 1.50 -2.97
C GLY A 80 5.76 1.01 -4.25
N GLU A 81 5.10 1.16 -5.39
CA GLU A 81 5.66 0.77 -6.68
C GLU A 81 6.88 1.62 -7.07
N LEU A 82 6.89 2.92 -6.76
CA LEU A 82 8.07 3.77 -6.91
C LEU A 82 9.23 3.32 -6.00
N ILE A 83 8.99 2.78 -4.82
CA ILE A 83 10.04 2.23 -3.96
C ILE A 83 10.58 0.93 -4.56
N VAL A 84 9.69 0.00 -4.91
CA VAL A 84 10.06 -1.32 -5.48
C VAL A 84 10.89 -1.15 -6.77
N THR A 85 10.51 -0.19 -7.60
CA THR A 85 11.17 0.04 -8.89
C THR A 85 12.38 0.97 -8.81
N ASP A 86 12.69 1.52 -7.64
CA ASP A 86 13.84 2.41 -7.46
C ASP A 86 15.17 1.72 -7.77
N ALA A 87 15.25 0.44 -7.44
CA ALA A 87 16.42 -0.38 -7.73
C ALA A 87 16.76 -0.44 -9.22
N PHE A 88 15.83 -0.18 -10.16
CA PHE A 88 16.12 -0.14 -11.61
C PHE A 88 16.74 1.18 -12.08
N MET A 89 16.75 2.22 -11.22
CA MET A 89 17.37 3.51 -11.52
C MET A 89 18.83 3.59 -11.07
N VAL A 90 19.32 2.62 -10.30
CA VAL A 90 20.69 2.61 -9.77
C VAL A 90 21.71 2.41 -10.91
N PRO A 91 22.76 3.26 -11.00
CA PRO A 91 23.78 3.19 -12.03
C PRO A 91 24.41 1.81 -12.22
N ASP A 92 24.68 1.13 -11.10
CA ASP A 92 25.43 -0.13 -11.04
C ASP A 92 24.58 -1.37 -11.35
N ARG A 93 23.26 -1.22 -11.57
CA ARG A 93 22.42 -2.37 -11.92
C ARG A 93 22.75 -2.86 -13.33
N PRO A 94 23.02 -4.17 -13.53
CA PRO A 94 23.41 -4.74 -14.82
C PRO A 94 22.19 -4.91 -15.73
N ILE A 95 21.63 -3.79 -16.20
CA ILE A 95 20.57 -3.73 -17.21
C ILE A 95 21.03 -2.84 -18.36
N SER A 96 20.45 -3.02 -19.54
CA SER A 96 20.77 -2.17 -20.68
C SER A 96 20.27 -0.73 -20.47
N SER A 97 20.84 0.22 -21.20
CA SER A 97 20.39 1.62 -21.24
C SER A 97 18.92 1.72 -21.62
N GLU A 98 18.50 0.95 -22.63
CA GLU A 98 17.14 0.98 -23.15
C GLU A 98 16.14 0.50 -22.09
N LEU A 99 16.47 -0.56 -21.35
CA LEU A 99 15.63 -1.05 -20.27
C LEU A 99 15.55 -0.04 -19.12
N ARG A 100 16.66 0.66 -18.82
CA ARG A 100 16.67 1.71 -17.80
C ARG A 100 15.81 2.90 -18.21
N ASP A 101 15.86 3.32 -19.46
CA ASP A 101 15.03 4.40 -20.00
C ASP A 101 13.54 4.02 -19.99
N ALA A 102 13.22 2.75 -20.26
CA ALA A 102 11.86 2.23 -20.11
C ALA A 102 11.37 2.29 -18.66
N TRP A 103 12.22 1.95 -17.68
CA TRP A 103 11.90 2.10 -16.25
C TRP A 103 11.76 3.57 -15.83
N ALA A 104 12.57 4.46 -16.36
CA ALA A 104 12.45 5.90 -16.12
C ALA A 104 11.10 6.43 -16.63
N THR A 105 10.71 6.03 -17.84
CA THR A 105 9.42 6.37 -18.46
C THR A 105 8.25 5.83 -17.66
N TYR A 106 8.31 4.55 -17.26
CA TYR A 106 7.30 3.92 -16.39
C TYR A 106 7.12 4.70 -15.08
N ARG A 107 8.23 5.02 -14.40
CA ARG A 107 8.20 5.77 -13.13
C ARG A 107 7.69 7.19 -13.29
N GLN A 108 7.91 7.84 -14.44
CA GLN A 108 7.33 9.14 -14.72
C GLN A 108 5.81 9.03 -14.86
N ALA A 109 5.32 8.08 -15.66
CA ALA A 109 3.88 7.85 -15.80
C ALA A 109 3.18 7.54 -14.46
N LEU A 110 3.85 6.83 -13.55
CA LEU A 110 3.34 6.65 -12.17
C LEU A 110 3.18 7.97 -11.41
N ARG A 111 4.14 8.89 -11.54
CA ARG A 111 4.07 10.21 -10.88
C ARG A 111 2.95 11.08 -11.44
N ASP A 112 2.63 10.89 -12.72
CA ASP A 112 1.61 11.64 -13.44
C ASP A 112 0.19 11.09 -13.20
N LEU A 113 0.04 9.93 -12.52
CA LEU A 113 -1.28 9.35 -12.21
C LEU A 113 -2.28 10.30 -11.53
N PRO A 114 -1.91 11.17 -10.57
CA PRO A 114 -2.86 12.10 -9.95
C PRO A 114 -3.56 13.03 -10.96
N ASP A 115 -3.00 13.22 -12.15
CA ASP A 115 -3.59 14.05 -13.21
C ASP A 115 -4.75 13.32 -13.92
N ALA A 116 -4.91 12.01 -13.71
CA ALA A 116 -6.01 11.22 -14.27
C ALA A 116 -7.36 11.46 -13.58
N GLY A 117 -7.38 12.09 -12.39
CA GLY A 117 -8.61 12.44 -11.67
C GLY A 117 -8.94 11.50 -10.52
N ASP A 118 -9.99 10.68 -10.68
CA ASP A 118 -10.46 9.78 -9.62
C ASP A 118 -9.66 8.46 -9.56
N ALA A 119 -9.94 7.66 -8.53
CA ALA A 119 -9.19 6.43 -8.28
C ALA A 119 -9.34 5.39 -9.40
N ALA A 120 -10.51 5.29 -10.02
CA ALA A 120 -10.75 4.35 -11.12
C ALA A 120 -9.97 4.79 -12.36
N ALA A 121 -9.98 6.10 -12.67
CA ALA A 121 -9.18 6.67 -13.74
C ALA A 121 -7.68 6.48 -13.50
N MET A 122 -7.20 6.64 -12.27
CA MET A 122 -5.80 6.36 -11.92
C MET A 122 -5.41 4.88 -12.13
N VAL A 123 -6.26 3.92 -11.73
CA VAL A 123 -5.97 2.49 -11.95
C VAL A 123 -6.00 2.12 -13.43
N ALA A 124 -6.95 2.70 -14.18
CA ALA A 124 -7.02 2.52 -15.63
C ALA A 124 -5.78 3.11 -16.34
N ALA A 125 -5.28 4.26 -15.87
CA ALA A 125 -4.10 4.92 -16.40
C ALA A 125 -2.76 4.28 -15.97
N TRP A 126 -2.78 3.32 -15.04
CA TRP A 126 -1.56 2.69 -14.54
C TRP A 126 -0.83 1.90 -15.66
N PRO A 127 0.41 2.20 -16.01
CA PRO A 127 1.08 1.48 -17.10
C PRO A 127 1.46 0.04 -16.71
N ILE A 128 1.60 -0.85 -17.68
CA ILE A 128 2.25 -2.15 -17.46
C ILE A 128 3.76 -1.89 -17.30
N ARG A 129 4.40 -2.62 -16.37
CA ARG A 129 5.84 -2.51 -16.15
C ARG A 129 6.65 -2.91 -17.39
N PRO A 130 7.90 -2.42 -17.56
CA PRO A 130 8.80 -2.86 -18.62
C PRO A 130 9.11 -4.37 -18.64
N ASP A 131 8.91 -5.08 -17.53
CA ASP A 131 9.05 -6.54 -17.42
C ASP A 131 7.74 -7.31 -17.74
N GLY A 132 6.68 -6.60 -18.16
CA GLY A 132 5.40 -7.18 -18.55
C GLY A 132 4.43 -7.45 -17.39
N ILE A 133 4.81 -7.13 -16.15
CA ILE A 133 3.94 -7.33 -14.98
C ILE A 133 2.97 -6.15 -14.83
N ASP A 134 1.69 -6.46 -14.65
CA ASP A 134 0.67 -5.47 -14.27
C ASP A 134 0.57 -5.40 -12.73
N ALA A 135 1.11 -4.32 -12.17
CA ALA A 135 1.19 -4.10 -10.72
C ALA A 135 -0.19 -3.95 -10.05
N VAL A 136 -1.23 -3.63 -10.81
CA VAL A 136 -2.58 -3.38 -10.29
C VAL A 136 -3.64 -4.28 -10.94
N ILE A 137 -3.23 -5.44 -11.51
CA ILE A 137 -4.15 -6.39 -12.16
C ILE A 137 -5.34 -6.79 -11.26
N HIS A 138 -5.08 -6.92 -9.96
CA HIS A 138 -6.08 -7.25 -8.95
C HIS A 138 -7.09 -6.12 -8.68
N LEU A 139 -6.84 -4.91 -9.18
CA LEU A 139 -7.74 -3.75 -9.11
C LEU A 139 -8.50 -3.49 -10.41
N ARG A 140 -8.20 -4.23 -11.48
CA ARG A 140 -8.76 -4.06 -12.83
C ARG A 140 -9.84 -5.06 -13.19
N THR A 141 -10.00 -6.09 -12.38
CA THR A 141 -10.91 -7.21 -12.66
C THR A 141 -12.25 -6.92 -12.00
N ASP A 142 -13.26 -6.70 -12.85
CA ASP A 142 -14.69 -6.60 -12.50
C ASP A 142 -15.25 -7.92 -11.95
#